data_AF-A0A0G1GVG7-F1
#
_entry.id   AF-A0A0G1GVG7-F1
#
_cell.length_a   1.000
_cell.length_b   1.000
_cell.length_c   1.000
_cell.angle_alpha   90.00
_cell.angle_beta   90.00
_cell.angle_gamma   90.00
#
_symmetry.space_group_name_H-M   'P 1'
#
loop_
_entity.id
_entity.type
_entity.pdbx_description
1 polymer ?
#
loop_
_entity_poly.entity_id
_entity_poly.type
_entity_poly.pdbx_seq_one_letter_code
_entity_poly.pdbx_strand_id
1 'polypeptide(L)'
;MNKPIGIIAGIFVVFVAVFGLGVYKFKFAINDTNLVNIGATSAKDATYKINGEFVTLNNGVSDGSLLIPGTASKIITKYFGSDVKHDFDGDGREDLAFILTQETGGSGTFYYVVMALNTSNGWVGSDSVLLGDRIAPQTTHMGNGNVVVVNYVVRNPGEPFTTRPSLGKSIWLLLDTKTMQIGEVAQDFEKSLI
;
A
#
# COMPACT_ATOMS: atom_id res chain seq x y z
N MET A 1 -22.09 14.93 65.46
CA MET A 1 -22.91 14.65 64.27
C MET A 1 -22.51 15.65 63.21
N ASN A 2 -21.55 15.30 62.35
CA ASN A 2 -21.07 16.06 61.17
C ASN A 2 -19.95 15.24 60.53
N LYS A 3 -20.18 14.71 59.32
CA LYS A 3 -19.23 14.25 58.28
C LYS A 3 -20.01 13.27 57.38
N PRO A 4 -20.28 13.63 56.10
CA PRO A 4 -19.36 13.14 55.08
C PRO A 4 -19.16 14.09 53.88
N ILE A 5 -19.31 15.41 54.04
CA ILE A 5 -19.11 16.35 52.91
C ILE A 5 -17.61 16.46 52.55
N GLY A 6 -16.71 16.42 53.55
CA GLY A 6 -15.27 16.52 53.33
C GLY A 6 -14.64 15.30 52.63
N ILE A 7 -15.22 14.11 52.78
CA ILE A 7 -14.68 12.87 52.18
C ILE A 7 -15.06 12.79 50.69
N ILE A 8 -16.27 13.19 50.33
CA ILE A 8 -16.75 13.20 48.94
C ILE A 8 -16.00 14.26 48.12
N ALA A 9 -15.78 15.45 48.68
CA ALA A 9 -14.98 16.49 48.01
C ALA A 9 -13.51 16.07 47.83
N GLY A 10 -12.91 15.38 48.81
CA GLY A 10 -11.54 14.87 48.71
C GLY A 10 -11.37 13.79 47.63
N ILE A 11 -12.33 12.86 47.50
CA ILE A 11 -12.30 11.80 46.49
C ILE A 11 -12.49 12.37 45.07
N PHE A 12 -13.37 13.37 44.91
CA PHE A 12 -13.60 14.00 43.60
C PHE A 12 -12.37 14.78 43.10
N VAL A 13 -11.65 15.48 43.99
CA VAL A 13 -10.42 16.20 43.63
C VAL A 13 -9.29 15.22 43.27
N VAL A 14 -9.17 14.08 43.96
CA VAL A 14 -8.20 13.04 43.60
C VAL A 14 -8.57 12.37 42.28
N PHE A 15 -9.85 12.11 42.00
CA PHE A 15 -10.28 11.58 40.70
C PHE A 15 -10.00 12.55 39.55
N VAL A 16 -10.29 13.85 39.72
CA VAL A 16 -9.98 14.88 38.72
C VAL A 16 -8.47 15.10 38.59
N ALA A 17 -7.68 14.97 39.65
CA ALA A 17 -6.23 15.06 39.55
C ALA A 17 -5.61 13.83 38.86
N VAL A 18 -6.09 12.61 39.14
CA VAL A 18 -5.60 11.37 38.52
C VAL A 18 -6.04 11.26 37.06
N PHE A 19 -7.29 11.62 36.74
CA PHE A 19 -7.74 11.69 35.34
C PHE A 19 -7.21 12.92 34.61
N GLY A 20 -7.10 14.08 35.27
CA GLY A 20 -6.52 15.29 34.71
C GLY A 20 -5.04 15.12 34.37
N LEU A 21 -4.24 14.51 35.26
CA LEU A 21 -2.84 14.16 34.99
C LEU A 21 -2.70 13.00 34.00
N GLY A 22 -3.60 12.00 34.08
CA GLY A 22 -3.66 10.88 33.14
C GLY A 22 -3.91 11.37 31.71
N VAL A 23 -4.89 12.26 31.51
CA VAL A 23 -5.20 12.88 30.20
C VAL A 23 -4.09 13.83 29.75
N TYR A 24 -3.41 14.53 30.67
CA TYR A 24 -2.31 15.46 30.32
C TYR A 24 -1.02 14.74 29.90
N LYS A 25 -0.80 13.50 30.35
CA LYS A 25 0.32 12.64 29.90
C LYS A 25 -0.06 11.65 28.80
N PHE A 26 -1.35 11.48 28.51
CA PHE A 26 -1.84 10.79 27.31
C PHE A 26 -2.04 11.76 26.14
N LYS A 27 -1.02 12.57 25.84
CA LYS A 27 -0.73 12.80 24.43
C LYS A 27 -0.17 11.48 23.94
N PHE A 28 -1.05 10.61 23.47
CA PHE A 28 -0.64 9.46 22.69
C PHE A 28 0.19 10.05 21.57
N ALA A 29 1.51 9.88 21.66
CA ALA A 29 2.35 9.98 20.50
C ALA A 29 1.91 8.79 19.64
N ILE A 30 0.85 9.00 18.85
CA ILE A 30 0.70 8.27 17.60
C ILE A 30 1.91 8.76 16.80
N ASN A 31 3.04 8.10 17.00
CA ASN A 31 4.09 8.10 16.00
C ASN A 31 3.51 7.28 14.85
N ASP A 32 2.58 7.87 14.10
CA ASP A 32 2.40 7.57 12.68
C ASP A 32 3.64 8.16 12.01
N THR A 33 4.81 7.60 12.31
CA THR A 33 5.88 7.64 11.35
C THR A 33 5.38 6.76 10.22
N ASN A 34 4.64 7.36 9.29
CA ASN A 34 4.76 6.96 7.90
C ASN A 34 6.25 6.78 7.69
N LEU A 35 6.71 5.55 7.48
CA LEU A 35 8.06 5.31 7.01
C LEU A 35 8.11 5.82 5.56
N VAL A 36 7.97 7.13 5.39
CA VAL A 36 8.40 7.82 4.19
C VAL A 36 9.91 7.62 4.21
N ASN A 37 10.38 6.72 3.37
CA ASN A 37 11.80 6.55 3.14
C ASN A 37 12.32 7.81 2.44
N ILE A 38 12.63 8.83 3.24
CA ILE A 38 13.26 10.06 2.77
C ILE A 38 14.68 9.67 2.33
N GLY A 39 14.95 9.80 1.03
CA GLY A 39 16.27 9.50 0.45
C GLY A 39 16.33 8.34 -0.55
N ALA A 40 15.21 7.68 -0.87
CA ALA A 40 15.20 6.76 -2.02
C ALA A 40 15.54 7.53 -3.29
N THR A 41 16.59 7.09 -4.00
CA THR A 41 17.13 7.77 -5.20
C THR A 41 16.35 7.45 -6.47
N SER A 42 15.55 6.39 -6.45
CA SER A 42 14.66 5.99 -7.55
C SER A 42 13.43 5.26 -7.01
N ALA A 43 12.39 5.10 -7.83
CA ALA A 43 11.26 4.22 -7.51
C ALA A 43 11.70 2.79 -7.18
N LYS A 44 12.83 2.33 -7.73
CA LYS A 44 13.39 0.99 -7.48
C LYS A 44 14.12 0.89 -6.14
N ASP A 45 14.26 1.99 -5.41
CA ASP A 45 14.89 2.06 -4.08
C ASP A 45 13.88 2.47 -2.98
N ALA A 46 12.62 2.69 -3.36
CA ALA A 46 11.59 3.16 -2.45
C ALA A 46 10.99 2.02 -1.61
N THR A 47 10.26 2.42 -0.56
CA THR A 47 9.50 1.53 0.30
C THR A 47 8.03 1.55 -0.10
N TYR A 48 7.42 0.37 -0.25
CA TYR A 48 6.03 0.18 -0.64
C TYR A 48 5.27 -0.60 0.43
N LYS A 49 3.96 -0.36 0.57
CA LYS A 49 3.12 -1.15 1.49
C LYS A 49 2.42 -2.26 0.73
N ILE A 50 2.88 -3.50 0.91
CA ILE A 50 2.38 -4.69 0.21
C ILE A 50 1.71 -5.62 1.22
N ASN A 51 0.42 -5.87 1.07
CA ASN A 51 -0.38 -6.67 2.01
C ASN A 51 -0.28 -6.21 3.47
N GLY A 52 -0.17 -4.89 3.68
CA GLY A 52 -0.02 -4.30 5.02
C GLY A 52 1.42 -4.21 5.52
N GLU A 53 2.36 -4.94 4.92
CA GLU A 53 3.77 -4.94 5.29
C GLU A 53 4.57 -3.94 4.47
N PHE A 54 5.53 -3.26 5.09
CA PHE A 54 6.43 -2.35 4.38
C PHE A 54 7.59 -3.13 3.76
N VAL A 55 7.78 -2.96 2.45
CA VAL A 55 8.83 -3.60 1.67
C VAL A 55 9.70 -2.54 1.03
N THR A 56 10.94 -2.44 1.47
CA THR A 56 11.96 -1.60 0.84
C THR A 56 12.63 -2.36 -0.29
N LEU A 57 12.73 -1.74 -1.46
CA LEU A 57 13.52 -2.25 -2.57
C LEU A 57 14.93 -1.66 -2.52
N ASN A 58 15.90 -2.43 -2.98
CA ASN A 58 17.24 -1.96 -3.28
C ASN A 58 17.54 -2.33 -4.74
N ASN A 59 17.65 -1.33 -5.62
CA ASN A 59 17.81 -1.54 -7.05
C ASN A 59 16.78 -2.53 -7.64
N GLY A 60 15.53 -2.42 -7.18
CA GLY A 60 14.38 -3.16 -7.66
C GLY A 60 14.16 -4.52 -7.00
N VAL A 61 14.92 -4.88 -5.96
CA VAL A 61 14.76 -6.18 -5.27
C VAL A 61 14.77 -5.98 -3.75
N SER A 62 13.86 -6.64 -3.04
CA SER A 62 13.88 -6.69 -1.57
C SER A 62 14.97 -7.64 -1.07
N ASP A 63 15.54 -7.37 0.09
CA ASP A 63 16.54 -8.23 0.75
C ASP A 63 16.02 -9.59 1.27
N GLY A 64 14.70 -9.82 1.20
CA GLY A 64 14.07 -11.03 1.73
C GLY A 64 14.01 -11.07 3.26
N SER A 65 13.99 -9.91 3.92
CA SER A 65 13.84 -9.77 5.37
C SER A 65 12.49 -10.25 5.88
N LEU A 66 11.44 -10.20 5.06
CA LEU A 66 10.12 -10.74 5.42
C LEU A 66 10.15 -12.27 5.41
N LEU A 67 9.80 -12.86 6.56
CA LEU A 67 9.74 -14.30 6.78
C LEU A 67 8.30 -14.79 6.73
N ILE A 68 8.12 -16.03 6.30
CA ILE A 68 6.81 -16.68 6.35
C ILE A 68 6.73 -17.48 7.66
N PRO A 69 5.76 -17.17 8.55
CA PRO A 69 5.63 -17.84 9.84
C PRO A 69 5.63 -19.37 9.71
N GLY A 70 6.48 -20.04 10.49
CA GLY A 70 6.58 -21.50 10.50
C GLY A 70 7.35 -22.11 9.32
N THR A 71 8.04 -21.31 8.50
CA THR A 71 8.88 -21.80 7.40
C THR A 71 10.29 -21.21 7.43
N ALA A 72 11.22 -21.81 6.71
CA ALA A 72 12.54 -21.24 6.43
C ALA A 72 12.55 -20.32 5.18
N SER A 73 11.42 -20.21 4.48
CA SER A 73 11.31 -19.45 3.23
C SER A 73 11.21 -17.95 3.49
N LYS A 74 11.78 -17.18 2.57
CA LYS A 74 11.74 -15.72 2.55
C LYS A 74 10.75 -15.23 1.52
N ILE A 75 10.13 -14.08 1.79
CA ILE A 75 9.32 -13.37 0.80
C ILE A 75 10.24 -12.48 -0.01
N ILE A 76 10.32 -12.71 -1.32
CA ILE A 76 11.13 -11.90 -2.23
C ILE A 76 10.21 -11.07 -3.11
N THR A 77 10.36 -9.75 -3.04
CA THR A 77 9.66 -8.78 -3.89
C THR A 77 10.63 -8.22 -4.93
N LYS A 78 10.21 -8.20 -6.20
CA LYS A 78 11.02 -7.72 -7.32
C LYS A 78 10.22 -6.78 -8.23
N TYR A 79 10.87 -5.73 -8.69
CA TYR A 79 10.42 -4.91 -9.80
C TYR A 79 10.26 -5.76 -11.06
N PHE A 80 9.06 -5.73 -11.63
CA PHE A 80 8.72 -6.45 -12.87
C PHE A 80 8.79 -5.52 -14.09
N GLY A 81 8.29 -4.29 -13.96
CA GLY A 81 8.19 -3.31 -15.06
C GLY A 81 6.74 -3.00 -15.41
N SER A 82 6.43 -2.82 -16.70
CA SER A 82 5.17 -2.24 -17.18
C SER A 82 4.99 -0.78 -16.75
N ASP A 83 6.05 -0.01 -16.95
CA ASP A 83 6.17 1.37 -16.47
C ASP A 83 5.19 2.32 -17.16
N VAL A 84 4.56 3.16 -16.35
CA VAL A 84 3.85 4.35 -16.79
C VAL A 84 4.40 5.55 -16.03
N LYS A 85 4.93 6.47 -16.80
CA LYS A 85 5.43 7.76 -16.33
C LYS A 85 4.32 8.79 -16.46
N HIS A 86 4.07 9.53 -15.38
CA HIS A 86 3.05 10.57 -15.31
C HIS A 86 3.35 11.49 -14.13
N ASP A 87 2.83 12.70 -14.12
CA ASP A 87 2.90 13.61 -12.96
C ASP A 87 1.59 13.46 -12.18
N PHE A 88 1.58 12.59 -11.16
CA PHE A 88 0.36 12.23 -10.42
C PHE A 88 -0.06 13.30 -9.41
N ASP A 89 0.90 14.04 -8.85
CA ASP A 89 0.65 15.07 -7.84
C ASP A 89 0.67 16.52 -8.39
N GLY A 90 1.07 16.70 -9.65
CA GLY A 90 1.06 17.97 -10.35
C GLY A 90 2.21 18.90 -9.97
N ASP A 91 3.29 18.36 -9.39
CA ASP A 91 4.45 19.16 -8.95
C ASP A 91 5.46 19.44 -10.09
N GLY A 92 5.22 18.90 -11.29
CA GLY A 92 6.06 19.03 -12.47
C GLY A 92 7.21 18.03 -12.55
N ARG A 93 7.31 17.08 -11.62
CA ARG A 93 8.24 15.95 -11.67
C ARG A 93 7.53 14.72 -12.22
N GLU A 94 8.31 13.89 -12.90
CA GLU A 94 7.79 12.64 -13.43
C GLU A 94 7.80 11.57 -12.34
N ASP A 95 6.62 11.04 -12.04
CA ASP A 95 6.37 9.91 -11.15
C ASP A 95 6.30 8.59 -11.92
N LEU A 96 6.09 7.47 -11.21
CA LEU A 96 6.09 6.15 -11.81
C LEU A 96 5.01 5.22 -11.25
N ALA A 97 4.18 4.67 -12.11
CA ALA A 97 3.36 3.49 -11.84
C ALA A 97 3.99 2.26 -12.51
N PHE A 98 4.03 1.12 -11.82
CA PHE A 98 4.64 -0.11 -12.34
C PHE A 98 4.16 -1.35 -11.57
N ILE A 99 4.60 -2.52 -12.01
CA ILE A 99 4.24 -3.80 -11.43
C ILE A 99 5.41 -4.36 -10.60
N LEU A 100 5.07 -4.88 -9.41
CA LEU A 100 5.91 -5.73 -8.57
C LEU A 100 5.49 -7.19 -8.68
N THR A 101 6.46 -8.08 -8.50
CA THR A 101 6.24 -9.50 -8.27
C THR A 101 6.64 -9.86 -6.85
N GLN A 102 5.95 -10.84 -6.26
CA GLN A 102 6.27 -11.37 -4.95
C GLN A 102 6.24 -12.91 -4.96
N GLU A 103 7.32 -13.51 -4.48
CA GLU A 103 7.48 -14.96 -4.28
C GLU A 103 7.37 -15.25 -2.77
N THR A 104 6.42 -16.08 -2.35
CA THR A 104 6.14 -16.38 -0.92
C THR A 104 6.49 -17.83 -0.57
N GLY A 105 7.66 -18.32 -0.97
CA GLY A 105 8.18 -19.60 -0.50
C GLY A 105 7.50 -20.87 -1.05
N GLY A 106 6.62 -20.73 -2.04
CA GLY A 106 6.03 -21.83 -2.83
C GLY A 106 6.34 -21.67 -4.33
N SER A 107 5.47 -22.22 -5.20
CA SER A 107 5.56 -22.05 -6.66
C SER A 107 4.75 -20.86 -7.21
N GLY A 108 4.05 -20.13 -6.32
CA GLY A 108 3.25 -18.97 -6.68
C GLY A 108 4.11 -17.73 -6.92
N THR A 109 3.66 -16.89 -7.84
CA THR A 109 4.24 -15.57 -8.08
C THR A 109 3.08 -14.59 -8.18
N PHE A 110 2.99 -13.70 -7.21
CA PHE A 110 1.91 -12.73 -7.09
C PHE A 110 2.32 -11.42 -7.74
N TYR A 111 1.39 -10.77 -8.43
CA TYR A 111 1.63 -9.53 -9.15
C TYR A 111 0.85 -8.39 -8.49
N TYR A 112 1.52 -7.28 -8.23
CA TYR A 112 0.93 -6.11 -7.59
C TYR A 112 1.21 -4.86 -8.42
N VAL A 113 0.25 -3.95 -8.50
CA VAL A 113 0.47 -2.60 -9.02
C VAL A 113 0.83 -1.69 -7.86
N VAL A 114 1.83 -0.83 -8.07
CA VAL A 114 2.23 0.23 -7.16
C VAL A 114 2.47 1.52 -7.95
N MET A 115 2.46 2.64 -7.24
CA MET A 115 2.85 3.95 -7.76
C MET A 115 3.88 4.58 -6.81
N ALA A 116 4.72 5.45 -7.34
CA ALA A 116 5.74 6.14 -6.56
C ALA A 116 5.84 7.60 -7.00
N LEU A 117 5.74 8.51 -6.04
CA LEU A 117 5.92 9.95 -6.26
C LEU A 117 7.40 10.32 -6.17
N ASN A 118 7.88 11.11 -7.13
CA ASN A 118 9.22 11.64 -7.18
C ASN A 118 9.26 13.02 -6.51
N THR A 119 9.35 13.05 -5.18
CA THR A 119 9.34 14.32 -4.45
C THR A 119 10.72 14.99 -4.44
N SER A 120 10.79 16.25 -4.01
CA SER A 120 12.08 16.93 -3.78
C SER A 120 13.00 16.24 -2.77
N ASN A 121 12.45 15.37 -1.91
CA ASN A 121 13.16 14.69 -0.83
C ASN A 121 13.44 13.21 -1.12
N GLY A 122 13.16 12.76 -2.35
CA GLY A 122 13.31 11.37 -2.79
C GLY A 122 11.98 10.71 -3.14
N TRP A 123 12.06 9.44 -3.53
CA TRP A 123 10.91 8.68 -4.02
C TRP A 123 10.06 8.10 -2.88
N VAL A 124 8.75 8.29 -2.96
CA VAL A 124 7.77 7.80 -1.97
C VAL A 124 6.86 6.79 -2.61
N GLY A 125 6.87 5.54 -2.14
CA GLY A 125 6.04 4.46 -2.67
C GLY A 125 4.65 4.42 -2.05
N SER A 126 3.67 3.93 -2.82
CA SER A 126 2.29 3.73 -2.40
C SER A 126 2.05 2.41 -1.66
N ASP A 127 0.80 2.20 -1.24
CA ASP A 127 0.29 0.84 -1.06
C ASP A 127 0.17 0.09 -2.40
N SER A 128 -0.31 -1.16 -2.35
CA SER A 128 -0.34 -2.02 -3.52
C SER A 128 -1.73 -2.62 -3.78
N VAL A 129 -2.01 -2.84 -5.06
CA VAL A 129 -3.21 -3.55 -5.51
C VAL A 129 -2.80 -4.89 -6.12
N LEU A 130 -3.33 -5.99 -5.58
CA LEU A 130 -3.09 -7.35 -6.09
C LEU A 130 -3.83 -7.57 -7.41
N LEU A 131 -3.09 -7.93 -8.46
CA LEU A 131 -3.65 -8.40 -9.73
C LEU A 131 -3.97 -9.89 -9.71
N GLY A 132 -3.13 -10.70 -9.03
CA GLY A 132 -3.34 -12.14 -8.86
C GLY A 132 -2.06 -12.98 -8.87
N ASP A 133 -2.23 -14.31 -8.82
CA ASP A 133 -1.16 -15.32 -8.89
C ASP A 133 -0.94 -15.81 -10.33
N ARG A 134 0.33 -15.79 -10.78
CA ARG A 134 0.79 -16.31 -12.09
C ARG A 134 -0.07 -15.83 -13.26
N ILE A 135 -0.40 -14.54 -13.23
CA ILE A 135 -1.06 -13.81 -14.31
C ILE A 135 -0.05 -13.47 -15.41
N ALA A 136 -0.53 -13.06 -16.58
CA ALA A 136 0.31 -12.52 -17.65
C ALA A 136 0.03 -11.02 -17.84
N PRO A 137 0.87 -10.13 -17.29
CA PRO A 137 0.75 -8.69 -17.53
C PRO A 137 0.78 -8.38 -19.03
N GLN A 138 -0.03 -7.43 -19.47
CA GLN A 138 -0.07 -6.94 -20.85
C GLN A 138 0.42 -5.49 -20.88
N THR A 139 -0.44 -4.55 -21.26
CA THR A 139 -0.13 -3.12 -21.30
C THR A 139 -0.56 -2.42 -20.01
N THR A 140 0.27 -1.49 -19.55
CA THR A 140 -0.11 -0.47 -18.56
C THR A 140 0.01 0.88 -19.24
N HIS A 141 -0.99 1.73 -19.09
CA HIS A 141 -1.05 3.04 -19.75
C HIS A 141 -1.91 4.01 -18.95
N MET A 142 -1.79 5.30 -19.26
CA MET A 142 -2.71 6.31 -18.74
C MET A 142 -4.07 6.20 -19.41
N GLY A 143 -5.12 6.23 -18.59
CA GLY A 143 -6.50 6.44 -19.00
C GLY A 143 -6.85 7.93 -18.97
N ASN A 144 -8.10 8.23 -18.62
CA ASN A 144 -8.55 9.62 -18.48
C ASN A 144 -8.04 10.24 -17.17
N GLY A 145 -7.47 11.44 -17.24
CA GLY A 145 -6.92 12.14 -16.08
C GLY A 145 -5.73 11.39 -15.48
N ASN A 146 -5.74 11.22 -14.15
CA ASN A 146 -4.67 10.54 -13.40
C ASN A 146 -4.93 9.03 -13.21
N VAL A 147 -5.86 8.45 -13.98
CA VAL A 147 -6.18 7.03 -13.88
C VAL A 147 -5.15 6.20 -14.63
N VAL A 148 -4.56 5.21 -13.97
CA VAL A 148 -3.69 4.19 -14.57
C VAL A 148 -4.53 2.98 -14.92
N VAL A 149 -4.42 2.51 -16.16
CA VAL A 149 -5.14 1.32 -16.66
C VAL A 149 -4.15 0.19 -16.87
N VAL A 150 -4.38 -0.91 -16.16
CA VAL A 150 -3.52 -2.10 -16.21
C VAL A 150 -4.30 -3.23 -16.85
N ASN A 151 -3.83 -3.71 -18.00
CA ASN A 151 -4.37 -4.87 -18.70
C ASN A 151 -3.53 -6.09 -18.37
N TYR A 152 -4.21 -7.19 -18.06
CA TYR A 152 -3.56 -8.45 -17.71
C TYR A 152 -4.44 -9.63 -18.07
N VAL A 153 -3.84 -10.81 -18.15
CA VAL A 153 -4.55 -12.04 -18.50
C VAL A 153 -4.47 -13.01 -17.33
N VAL A 154 -5.62 -13.58 -16.98
CA VAL A 154 -5.76 -14.61 -15.95
C VAL A 154 -6.24 -15.93 -16.55
N ARG A 155 -6.24 -16.99 -15.75
CA ARG A 155 -6.83 -18.28 -16.13
C ARG A 155 -8.34 -18.26 -15.94
N ASN A 156 -9.06 -19.07 -16.71
CA ASN A 156 -10.47 -19.30 -16.44
C ASN A 156 -10.63 -20.07 -15.11
N PRO A 157 -11.76 -19.90 -14.40
CA PRO A 157 -12.04 -20.66 -13.20
C PRO A 157 -11.91 -22.17 -13.44
N GLY A 158 -11.13 -22.85 -12.61
CA GLY A 158 -10.92 -24.30 -12.68
C GLY A 158 -9.80 -24.76 -13.64
N GLU A 159 -9.19 -23.87 -14.42
CA GLU A 159 -8.02 -24.25 -15.22
C GLU A 159 -6.79 -24.52 -14.35
N PRO A 160 -6.00 -25.58 -14.64
CA PRO A 160 -4.78 -25.87 -13.89
C PRO A 160 -3.71 -24.81 -14.16
N PHE A 161 -2.76 -24.67 -13.22
CA PHE A 161 -1.65 -23.71 -13.38
C PHE A 161 -0.68 -24.03 -14.52
N THR A 162 -0.74 -25.25 -15.07
CA THR A 162 -0.03 -25.66 -16.30
C THR A 162 -0.66 -25.07 -17.56
N THR A 163 -1.94 -24.69 -17.53
CA THR A 163 -2.60 -23.99 -18.63
C THR A 163 -2.12 -22.54 -18.70
N ARG A 164 -1.90 -22.03 -19.91
CA ARG A 164 -1.54 -20.64 -20.13
C ARG A 164 -2.76 -19.72 -19.84
N PRO A 165 -2.60 -18.62 -19.07
CA PRO A 165 -3.65 -17.62 -18.91
C PRO A 165 -4.21 -17.13 -20.25
N SER A 166 -5.54 -16.98 -20.36
CA SER A 166 -6.21 -16.55 -21.60
C SER A 166 -7.40 -15.59 -21.40
N LEU A 167 -7.92 -15.44 -20.17
CA LEU A 167 -9.03 -14.54 -19.85
C LEU A 167 -8.51 -13.12 -19.59
N GLY A 168 -8.79 -12.19 -20.51
CA GLY A 168 -8.41 -10.79 -20.39
C GLY A 168 -9.14 -10.08 -19.25
N LYS A 169 -8.41 -9.25 -18.51
CA LYS A 169 -8.90 -8.37 -17.45
C LYS A 169 -8.24 -7.00 -17.55
N SER A 170 -8.93 -6.01 -17.01
CA SER A 170 -8.45 -4.65 -16.87
C SER A 170 -8.80 -4.14 -15.47
N ILE A 171 -7.95 -3.29 -14.91
CA ILE A 171 -8.24 -2.56 -13.68
C ILE A 171 -7.83 -1.09 -13.87
N TRP A 172 -8.60 -0.18 -13.29
CA TRP A 172 -8.41 1.25 -13.35
C TRP A 172 -8.08 1.76 -11.96
N LEU A 173 -6.95 2.40 -11.82
CA LEU A 173 -6.36 2.73 -10.52
C LEU A 173 -6.09 4.23 -10.43
N LEU A 174 -6.43 4.82 -9.29
CA LEU A 174 -6.15 6.21 -8.99
C LEU A 174 -5.37 6.28 -7.68
N LEU A 175 -4.30 7.07 -7.68
CA LEU A 175 -3.51 7.36 -6.48
C LEU A 175 -4.11 8.54 -5.73
N ASP A 176 -4.38 8.37 -4.44
CA ASP A 176 -4.50 9.49 -3.51
C ASP A 176 -3.09 9.92 -3.09
N THR A 177 -2.62 11.02 -3.66
CA THR A 177 -1.25 11.52 -3.47
C THR A 177 -0.99 12.03 -2.05
N LYS A 178 -2.03 12.21 -1.22
CA LYS A 178 -1.88 12.64 0.18
C LYS A 178 -1.68 11.46 1.11
N THR A 179 -2.40 10.37 0.86
CA THR A 179 -2.38 9.18 1.71
C THR A 179 -1.49 8.06 1.16
N MET A 180 -1.04 8.20 -0.10
CA MET A 180 -0.29 7.19 -0.84
C MET A 180 -1.07 5.87 -0.99
N GLN A 181 -2.40 5.95 -0.97
CA GLN A 181 -3.31 4.83 -1.16
C GLN A 181 -3.80 4.78 -2.60
N ILE A 182 -3.93 3.57 -3.14
CA ILE A 182 -4.48 3.32 -4.47
C ILE A 182 -5.95 2.87 -4.34
N GLY A 183 -6.84 3.58 -5.01
CA GLY A 183 -8.25 3.21 -5.17
C GLY A 183 -8.54 2.63 -6.55
N GLU A 184 -9.43 1.62 -6.60
CA GLU A 184 -10.00 1.15 -7.87
C GLU A 184 -11.13 2.08 -8.34
N VAL A 185 -11.07 2.48 -9.60
CA VAL A 185 -12.08 3.31 -10.25
C VAL A 185 -13.07 2.42 -10.96
N ALA A 186 -14.28 2.30 -10.40
CA ALA A 186 -15.37 1.56 -11.00
C ALA A 186 -15.70 2.10 -12.40
N GLN A 187 -15.77 1.20 -13.37
CA GLN A 187 -16.25 1.52 -14.72
C GLN A 187 -17.76 1.32 -14.80
N ASP A 188 -18.44 2.09 -15.64
CA ASP A 188 -19.87 1.91 -15.97
C ASP A 188 -20.85 1.95 -14.77
N PHE A 189 -20.63 2.86 -13.80
CA PHE A 189 -21.47 2.98 -12.60
C PHE A 189 -22.99 3.18 -12.90
N GLU A 190 -23.33 3.74 -14.06
CA GLU A 190 -24.72 4.04 -14.45
C GLU A 190 -25.54 2.83 -14.93
N LYS A 191 -24.92 1.69 -15.29
CA LYS A 191 -25.68 0.53 -15.82
C LYS A 191 -26.32 -0.36 -14.75
N SER A 192 -26.15 -0.04 -13.47
CA SER A 192 -26.66 -0.86 -12.36
C SER A 192 -28.02 -0.41 -11.80
N LEU A 193 -28.64 0.63 -12.37
CA LEU A 193 -29.91 1.21 -11.90
C LEU A 193 -31.11 1.00 -12.85
N ILE A 194 -31.03 0.03 -13.78
CA ILE A 194 -32.13 -0.31 -14.71
C ILE A 194 -32.59 -1.75 -14.52
#